data_AF-A0A2U1PVF7-F1
#
_entry.id   AF-A0A2U1PVF7-F1
#
_cell.length_a   1.000
_cell.length_b   1.000
_cell.length_c   1.000
_cell.angle_alpha   90.00
_cell.angle_beta   90.00
_cell.angle_gamma   90.00
#
_symmetry.space_group_name_H-M   'P 1'
#
loop_
_entity.id
_entity.type
_entity.pdbx_description
1 polymer ?
#
loop_
_entity_poly.entity_id
_entity_poly.type
_entity_poly.pdbx_seq_one_letter_code
_entity_poly.pdbx_strand_id
1 'polypeptide(L)'
;MKRIVVAAVVKSDDGDDDVRSGSGTTARGRRLLKIREEKRKREFDRLHNYPSWAKVLENAAKNDVELRNVLGDTIGNPDQMRQKVEDRIRKKGRDFHKAKTGSVVAFKVTFRDFSPVGSNIWFKLYGPPSDRDVDLIGSVIQSWYVMGRLGAYNSSNLQLANTSMEYNPLYDADKGFNVMSSSFHDVGDVEFQDNWGRVWVDIGTSDYFALDVLLNCLTVLSSEYLGVQQVVFGGRSMGDWEEGMKNPEDGYKSFKI
;
A
#
# COMPACT_ATOMS: atom_id res chain seq x y z
N MET A 1 41.31 -38.58 -51.85
CA MET A 1 42.38 -39.34 -52.55
C MET A 1 43.38 -39.87 -51.53
N LYS A 2 44.22 -40.86 -51.89
CA LYS A 2 45.21 -41.50 -50.99
C LYS A 2 46.59 -40.80 -51.05
N ARG A 3 47.30 -40.74 -49.92
CA ARG A 3 48.71 -41.20 -49.74
C ARG A 3 49.05 -41.26 -48.22
N ILE A 4 49.75 -42.24 -47.60
CA ILE A 4 50.71 -43.32 -47.97
C ILE A 4 52.16 -42.82 -48.16
N VAL A 5 53.21 -43.24 -47.41
CA VAL A 5 53.29 -43.75 -46.00
C VAL A 5 54.35 -42.91 -45.24
N VAL A 6 55.39 -43.28 -44.44
CA VAL A 6 56.08 -44.50 -43.88
C VAL A 6 56.69 -44.01 -42.54
N ALA A 7 56.75 -44.65 -41.36
CA ALA A 7 56.98 -46.03 -40.88
C ALA A 7 58.46 -46.51 -40.87
N ALA A 8 59.01 -46.76 -39.67
CA ALA A 8 60.28 -47.45 -39.37
C ALA A 8 60.26 -48.00 -37.93
N VAL A 9 60.87 -49.16 -37.65
CA VAL A 9 60.82 -49.89 -36.35
C VAL A 9 62.11 -50.68 -36.08
N VAL A 10 62.71 -50.50 -34.90
CA VAL A 10 63.66 -51.38 -34.15
C VAL A 10 63.48 -50.96 -32.65
N LYS A 11 63.25 -51.80 -31.63
CA LYS A 11 64.14 -52.77 -30.93
C LYS A 11 65.48 -52.16 -30.43
N SER A 12 66.12 -52.58 -29.34
CA SER A 12 65.88 -53.66 -28.32
C SER A 12 66.86 -53.51 -27.14
N ASP A 13 66.71 -54.05 -25.92
CA ASP A 13 65.60 -54.59 -25.07
C ASP A 13 66.19 -54.64 -23.59
N ASP A 14 65.36 -54.83 -22.52
CA ASP A 14 65.68 -55.08 -21.07
C ASP A 14 66.36 -54.02 -20.12
N GLY A 15 65.98 -54.05 -18.82
CA GLY A 15 66.70 -53.41 -17.68
C GLY A 15 65.83 -52.87 -16.51
N ASP A 16 65.88 -53.51 -15.33
CA ASP A 16 65.23 -53.09 -14.05
C ASP A 16 66.19 -52.27 -13.15
N ASP A 17 65.70 -51.27 -12.40
CA ASP A 17 66.01 -51.04 -10.97
C ASP A 17 65.24 -49.83 -10.33
N ASP A 18 64.92 -49.89 -9.03
CA ASP A 18 64.05 -48.92 -8.29
C ASP A 18 64.84 -47.88 -7.47
N VAL A 19 64.66 -46.58 -7.74
CA VAL A 19 64.99 -45.50 -6.79
C VAL A 19 63.88 -44.44 -6.70
N ARG A 20 63.22 -44.38 -5.54
CA ARG A 20 62.14 -43.44 -5.24
C ARG A 20 62.66 -42.09 -4.73
N SER A 21 62.06 -41.00 -5.19
CA SER A 21 62.19 -39.67 -4.55
C SER A 21 60.83 -38.98 -4.46
N GLY A 22 60.35 -38.75 -3.23
CA GLY A 22 58.96 -38.37 -2.98
C GLY A 22 58.74 -36.85 -2.86
N SER A 23 57.98 -36.26 -3.80
CA SER A 23 57.49 -34.87 -3.69
C SER A 23 56.33 -34.73 -2.69
N GLY A 24 56.63 -34.94 -1.40
CA GLY A 24 55.66 -34.90 -0.32
C GLY A 24 55.21 -33.48 0.01
N THR A 25 54.00 -33.09 -0.42
CA THR A 25 53.43 -31.79 -0.06
C THR A 25 53.28 -31.65 1.46
N THR A 26 54.07 -30.77 2.06
CA THR A 26 54.14 -30.57 3.51
C THR A 26 52.80 -30.12 4.09
N ALA A 27 52.55 -30.42 5.36
CA ALA A 27 51.30 -30.05 6.04
C ALA A 27 51.01 -28.53 5.99
N ARG A 28 52.06 -27.70 6.02
CA ARG A 28 51.97 -26.24 5.82
C ARG A 28 51.44 -25.88 4.43
N GLY A 29 51.89 -26.56 3.38
CA GLY A 29 51.40 -26.40 2.01
C GLY A 29 49.92 -26.74 1.89
N ARG A 30 49.48 -27.88 2.44
CA ARG A 30 48.06 -28.29 2.43
C ARG A 30 47.15 -27.30 3.20
N ARG A 31 47.63 -26.76 4.32
CA ARG A 31 46.89 -25.73 5.09
C ARG A 31 46.79 -24.40 4.33
N LEU A 32 47.86 -23.98 3.65
CA LEU A 32 47.87 -22.76 2.83
C LEU A 32 47.03 -22.89 1.55
N LEU A 33 46.96 -24.09 0.95
CA LEU A 33 46.05 -24.39 -0.15
C LEU A 33 44.59 -24.23 0.29
N LYS A 34 44.16 -24.89 1.38
CA LYS A 34 42.80 -24.71 1.92
C LYS A 34 42.48 -23.24 2.22
N ILE A 35 43.40 -22.47 2.81
CA ILE A 35 43.19 -21.04 3.07
C ILE A 35 43.03 -20.23 1.77
N ARG A 36 43.79 -20.56 0.71
CA ARG A 36 43.63 -19.94 -0.62
C ARG A 36 42.32 -20.33 -1.29
N GLU A 37 41.91 -21.59 -1.21
CA GLU A 37 40.64 -22.07 -1.76
C GLU A 37 39.45 -21.46 -1.03
N GLU A 38 39.47 -21.41 0.31
CA GLU A 38 38.47 -20.70 1.10
C GLU A 38 38.42 -19.20 0.76
N LYS A 39 39.56 -18.53 0.63
CA LYS A 39 39.59 -17.10 0.26
C LYS A 39 39.01 -16.89 -1.15
N ARG A 40 39.43 -17.70 -2.12
CA ARG A 40 38.94 -17.62 -3.51
C ARG A 40 37.46 -17.98 -3.61
N LYS A 41 36.97 -18.91 -2.79
CA LYS A 41 35.54 -19.24 -2.68
C LYS A 41 34.74 -18.09 -2.05
N ARG A 42 35.20 -17.53 -0.91
CA ARG A 42 34.56 -16.35 -0.30
C ARG A 42 34.55 -15.13 -1.24
N GLU A 43 35.59 -14.95 -2.06
CA GLU A 43 35.65 -13.92 -3.09
C GLU A 43 34.71 -14.21 -4.27
N PHE A 44 34.57 -15.46 -4.69
CA PHE A 44 33.63 -15.90 -5.73
C PHE A 44 32.16 -15.74 -5.27
N ASP A 45 31.84 -16.25 -4.08
CA ASP A 45 30.50 -16.21 -3.47
C ASP A 45 30.07 -14.74 -3.26
N ARG A 46 30.97 -13.88 -2.76
CA ARG A 46 30.74 -12.42 -2.63
C ARG A 46 30.46 -11.72 -3.96
N LEU A 47 31.02 -12.20 -5.08
CA LEU A 47 30.86 -11.59 -6.39
C LEU A 47 29.61 -12.06 -7.13
N HIS A 48 29.23 -13.33 -6.98
CA HIS A 48 28.12 -13.95 -7.73
C HIS A 48 26.82 -14.07 -6.93
N ASN A 49 26.87 -14.18 -5.61
CA ASN A 49 25.69 -14.37 -4.75
C ASN A 49 25.18 -13.06 -4.11
N TYR A 50 25.46 -11.89 -4.72
CA TYR A 50 24.92 -10.62 -4.26
C TYR A 50 23.61 -10.26 -5.00
N PRO A 51 22.41 -10.41 -4.40
CA PRO A 51 21.15 -10.41 -5.14
C PRO A 51 20.77 -9.05 -5.73
N SER A 52 19.93 -9.07 -6.76
CA SER A 52 19.34 -7.86 -7.36
C SER A 52 18.55 -7.04 -6.34
N TRP A 53 17.68 -7.69 -5.54
CA TRP A 53 16.88 -7.03 -4.51
C TRP A 53 17.75 -6.34 -3.44
N ALA A 54 18.92 -6.91 -3.10
CA ALA A 54 19.84 -6.32 -2.15
C ALA A 54 20.43 -5.00 -2.68
N LYS A 55 20.84 -4.97 -3.97
CA LYS A 55 21.32 -3.76 -4.64
C LYS A 55 20.24 -2.67 -4.73
N VAL A 56 18.97 -3.06 -4.87
CA VAL A 56 17.83 -2.13 -4.86
C VAL A 56 17.64 -1.52 -3.47
N LEU A 57 17.65 -2.32 -2.39
CA LEU A 57 17.54 -1.81 -1.02
C LEU A 57 18.69 -0.87 -0.65
N GLU A 58 19.93 -1.20 -1.02
CA GLU A 58 21.09 -0.31 -0.79
C GLU A 58 21.01 1.01 -1.55
N ASN A 59 20.45 1.00 -2.77
CA ASN A 59 20.25 2.22 -3.54
C ASN A 59 19.10 3.07 -2.98
N ALA A 60 18.02 2.46 -2.50
CA ALA A 60 16.94 3.17 -1.83
C ALA A 60 17.43 3.80 -0.50
N ALA A 61 18.21 3.07 0.30
CA ALA A 61 18.75 3.53 1.59
C ALA A 61 19.82 4.64 1.49
N LYS A 62 20.19 5.08 0.28
CA LYS A 62 20.97 6.32 0.07
C LYS A 62 20.12 7.57 0.17
N ASN A 63 18.84 7.47 -0.23
CA ASN A 63 17.91 8.57 -0.35
C ASN A 63 16.82 8.55 0.74
N ASP A 64 16.45 7.37 1.24
CA ASP A 64 15.48 7.16 2.31
C ASP A 64 16.15 7.05 3.68
N VAL A 65 15.87 8.02 4.55
CA VAL A 65 16.41 8.10 5.91
C VAL A 65 15.77 7.07 6.86
N GLU A 66 14.49 6.72 6.71
CA GLU A 66 13.90 5.66 7.57
C GLU A 66 14.48 4.29 7.18
N LEU A 67 14.56 3.98 5.88
CA LEU A 67 15.16 2.72 5.42
C LEU A 67 16.63 2.61 5.80
N ARG A 68 17.39 3.72 5.71
CA ARG A 68 18.78 3.78 6.20
C ARG A 68 18.89 3.50 7.69
N ASN A 69 17.97 4.02 8.50
CA ASN A 69 17.93 3.76 9.95
C ASN A 69 17.48 2.32 10.28
N VAL A 70 16.68 1.68 9.41
CA VAL A 70 16.32 0.26 9.55
C VAL A 70 17.49 -0.67 9.23
N LEU A 71 18.26 -0.39 8.17
CA LEU A 71 19.40 -1.22 7.77
C LEU A 71 20.65 -0.93 8.62
N GLY A 72 21.05 0.34 8.76
CA GLY A 72 22.29 0.73 9.45
C GLY A 72 23.50 -0.08 8.95
N ASP A 73 24.28 -0.63 9.89
CA ASP A 73 25.55 -1.32 9.61
C ASP A 73 25.43 -2.65 8.84
N THR A 74 24.22 -3.12 8.48
CA THR A 74 24.05 -4.36 7.69
C THR A 74 24.05 -4.12 6.17
N ILE A 75 24.17 -2.87 5.73
CA ILE A 75 24.43 -2.52 4.32
C ILE A 75 25.70 -3.27 3.86
N GLY A 76 25.64 -3.93 2.71
CA GLY A 76 26.70 -4.82 2.20
C GLY A 76 26.53 -6.31 2.53
N ASN A 77 25.56 -6.72 3.37
CA ASN A 77 25.32 -8.13 3.69
C ASN A 77 23.83 -8.53 3.48
N PRO A 78 23.50 -9.23 2.38
CA PRO A 78 22.12 -9.56 2.02
C PRO A 78 21.34 -10.27 3.14
N ASP A 79 21.89 -11.33 3.74
CA ASP A 79 21.15 -12.13 4.74
C ASP A 79 20.80 -11.30 5.98
N GLN A 80 21.71 -10.40 6.40
CA GLN A 80 21.48 -9.51 7.53
C GLN A 80 20.53 -8.35 7.19
N MET A 81 20.59 -7.80 5.97
CA MET A 81 19.58 -6.82 5.51
C MET A 81 18.19 -7.45 5.49
N ARG A 82 18.06 -8.66 4.93
CA ARG A 82 16.80 -9.41 4.93
C ARG A 82 16.29 -9.64 6.34
N GLN A 83 17.14 -10.16 7.24
CA GLN A 83 16.76 -10.41 8.63
C GLN A 83 16.29 -9.12 9.34
N LYS A 84 17.00 -7.99 9.17
CA LYS A 84 16.57 -6.70 9.77
C LYS A 84 15.25 -6.19 9.18
N VAL A 85 15.02 -6.32 7.87
CA VAL A 85 13.77 -5.92 7.23
C VAL A 85 12.61 -6.81 7.71
N GLU A 86 12.80 -8.13 7.75
CA GLU A 86 11.81 -9.07 8.29
C GLU A 86 11.54 -8.83 9.78
N ASP A 87 12.55 -8.53 10.61
CA ASP A 87 12.34 -8.19 12.03
C ASP A 87 11.68 -6.81 12.23
N ARG A 88 11.96 -5.84 11.34
CA ARG A 88 11.25 -4.55 11.37
C ARG A 88 9.80 -4.72 10.96
N ILE A 89 9.50 -5.54 9.95
CA ILE A 89 8.14 -5.93 9.56
C ILE A 89 7.45 -6.70 10.70
N ARG A 90 8.16 -7.59 11.41
CA ARG A 90 7.63 -8.35 12.57
C ARG A 90 7.48 -7.53 13.87
N LYS A 91 8.09 -6.33 13.93
CA LYS A 91 7.89 -5.35 15.02
C LYS A 91 6.81 -4.32 14.65
N LYS A 92 6.97 -3.55 13.57
CA LYS A 92 5.91 -2.67 13.02
C LYS A 92 4.60 -3.44 12.77
N GLY A 93 4.69 -4.73 12.41
CA GLY A 93 3.59 -5.69 12.27
C GLY A 93 2.67 -5.82 13.50
N ARG A 94 3.19 -5.56 14.70
CA ARG A 94 2.42 -5.47 15.96
C ARG A 94 2.07 -4.02 16.33
N ASP A 95 2.90 -3.07 15.91
CA ASP A 95 2.67 -1.64 16.12
C ASP A 95 1.59 -1.03 15.15
N PHE A 96 1.06 -1.81 14.20
CA PHE A 96 -0.09 -1.41 13.36
C PHE A 96 -1.37 -1.15 14.18
N HIS A 97 -1.42 -1.60 15.44
CA HIS A 97 -2.38 -1.11 16.43
C HIS A 97 -2.05 0.33 16.87
N LYS A 98 -2.13 1.26 15.90
CA LYS A 98 -2.34 2.68 16.18
C LYS A 98 -3.52 2.79 17.13
N ALA A 99 -3.37 3.53 18.23
CA ALA A 99 -4.43 3.67 19.23
C ALA A 99 -5.70 4.17 18.54
N LYS A 100 -6.79 3.39 18.63
CA LYS A 100 -8.08 3.75 18.03
C LYS A 100 -8.63 4.98 18.73
N THR A 101 -8.77 6.07 17.99
CA THR A 101 -9.37 7.33 18.46
C THR A 101 -10.85 7.44 18.05
N GLY A 102 -11.39 6.39 17.43
CA GLY A 102 -12.81 6.22 17.12
C GLY A 102 -13.68 5.80 18.31
N SER A 103 -14.99 5.70 18.04
CA SER A 103 -16.02 5.22 18.93
C SER A 103 -16.27 3.72 18.77
N VAL A 104 -16.41 2.99 19.88
CA VAL A 104 -16.90 1.60 19.89
C VAL A 104 -18.43 1.50 19.73
N VAL A 105 -19.13 2.63 19.78
CA VAL A 105 -20.58 2.74 19.55
C VAL A 105 -20.82 3.17 18.11
N ALA A 106 -21.61 2.40 17.37
CA ALA A 106 -22.03 2.76 16.02
C ALA A 106 -22.90 4.03 16.03
N PHE A 107 -22.65 4.95 15.09
CA PHE A 107 -23.44 6.18 14.97
C PHE A 107 -24.87 5.90 14.49
N LYS A 108 -25.79 6.79 14.88
CA LYS A 108 -27.16 6.78 14.38
C LYS A 108 -27.20 7.34 12.95
N VAL A 109 -27.88 6.66 12.03
CA VAL A 109 -28.20 7.20 10.70
C VAL A 109 -29.66 7.64 10.68
N THR A 110 -29.93 8.79 10.04
CA THR A 110 -31.30 9.31 9.83
C THR A 110 -31.41 10.04 8.51
N PHE A 111 -32.55 9.90 7.83
CA PHE A 111 -32.92 10.69 6.66
C PHE A 111 -34.04 11.67 7.05
N ARG A 112 -33.95 12.91 6.58
CA ARG A 112 -34.90 14.00 6.82
C ARG A 112 -35.07 14.81 5.54
N ASP A 113 -36.13 14.57 4.79
CA ASP A 113 -36.45 15.31 3.55
C ASP A 113 -35.27 15.36 2.55
N PHE A 114 -34.49 14.28 2.45
CA PHE A 114 -33.31 14.21 1.59
C PHE A 114 -33.68 14.20 0.11
N SER A 115 -33.08 15.13 -0.64
CA SER A 115 -33.13 15.20 -2.10
C SER A 115 -31.72 14.98 -2.68
N PRO A 116 -31.54 14.11 -3.70
CA PRO A 116 -30.26 13.97 -4.40
C PRO A 116 -29.70 15.28 -4.96
N VAL A 117 -30.59 16.18 -5.39
CA VAL A 117 -30.26 17.44 -6.08
C VAL A 117 -30.25 18.64 -5.12
N GLY A 118 -29.23 18.71 -4.26
CA GLY A 118 -28.99 19.83 -3.36
C GLY A 118 -29.49 19.63 -1.93
N SER A 119 -28.88 18.72 -1.19
CA SER A 119 -29.13 18.51 0.25
C SER A 119 -27.85 18.63 1.09
N ASN A 120 -27.99 18.98 2.36
CA ASN A 120 -26.90 18.85 3.33
C ASN A 120 -26.81 17.40 3.84
N ILE A 121 -25.59 16.87 3.93
CA ILE A 121 -25.25 15.72 4.78
C ILE A 121 -24.61 16.30 6.05
N TRP A 122 -25.18 15.98 7.22
CA TRP A 122 -24.73 16.47 8.52
C TRP A 122 -24.03 15.38 9.31
N PHE A 123 -23.01 15.76 10.06
CA PHE A 123 -22.24 14.90 10.95
C PHE A 123 -22.29 15.49 12.36
N LYS A 124 -22.64 14.69 13.36
CA LYS A 124 -22.50 15.08 14.77
C LYS A 124 -21.35 14.30 15.40
N LEU A 125 -20.39 15.00 15.99
CA LEU A 125 -19.22 14.43 16.65
C LEU A 125 -19.42 14.37 18.18
N TYR A 126 -18.47 13.78 18.91
CA TYR A 126 -18.48 13.78 20.38
C TYR A 126 -17.99 15.10 21.01
N GLY A 127 -17.45 16.01 20.21
CA GLY A 127 -16.97 17.35 20.58
C GLY A 127 -16.45 18.07 19.32
N PRO A 128 -15.95 19.30 19.44
CA PRO A 128 -15.42 20.04 18.30
C PRO A 128 -14.21 19.35 17.67
N PRO A 129 -14.11 19.30 16.32
CA PRO A 129 -13.06 18.56 15.63
C PRO A 129 -11.70 19.24 15.75
N SER A 130 -10.63 18.44 15.90
CA SER A 130 -9.28 18.93 15.67
C SER A 130 -9.05 19.16 14.17
N ASP A 131 -8.01 19.92 13.80
CA ASP A 131 -7.77 20.26 12.39
C ASP A 131 -7.47 18.99 11.56
N ARG A 132 -6.86 17.99 12.21
CA ARG A 132 -6.69 16.62 11.69
C ARG A 132 -8.00 15.93 11.35
N ASP A 133 -9.05 16.19 12.12
CA ASP A 133 -10.37 15.57 11.95
C ASP A 133 -11.15 16.24 10.83
N VAL A 134 -11.00 17.56 10.69
CA VAL A 134 -11.47 18.36 9.55
C VAL A 134 -10.81 17.87 8.25
N ASP A 135 -9.48 17.72 8.24
CA ASP A 135 -8.72 17.15 7.11
C ASP A 135 -9.15 15.73 6.76
N LEU A 136 -9.43 14.89 7.78
CA LEU A 136 -9.81 13.50 7.58
C LEU A 136 -11.21 13.36 6.98
N ILE A 137 -12.22 14.06 7.54
CA ILE A 137 -13.58 14.06 6.98
C ILE A 137 -13.55 14.69 5.59
N GLY A 138 -12.88 15.83 5.44
CA GLY A 138 -12.73 16.54 4.18
C GLY A 138 -12.14 15.68 3.06
N SER A 139 -11.03 14.99 3.34
CA SER A 139 -10.39 14.06 2.40
C SER A 139 -11.31 12.90 1.99
N VAL A 140 -12.13 12.39 2.92
CA VAL A 140 -13.11 11.31 2.63
C VAL A 140 -14.23 11.83 1.73
N ILE A 141 -14.80 13.00 2.02
CA ILE A 141 -15.87 13.59 1.20
C ILE A 141 -15.36 14.01 -0.17
N GLN A 142 -14.16 14.60 -0.28
CA GLN A 142 -13.51 14.93 -1.55
C GLN A 142 -13.23 13.67 -2.38
N SER A 143 -12.71 12.60 -1.76
CA SER A 143 -12.46 11.32 -2.46
C SER A 143 -13.76 10.71 -2.98
N TRP A 144 -14.81 10.71 -2.16
CA TRP A 144 -16.15 10.23 -2.52
C TRP A 144 -16.76 11.08 -3.65
N TYR A 145 -16.63 12.41 -3.58
CA TYR A 145 -17.08 13.32 -4.62
C TYR A 145 -16.37 13.07 -5.96
N VAL A 146 -15.03 12.97 -5.98
CA VAL A 146 -14.25 12.72 -7.20
C VAL A 146 -14.64 11.38 -7.83
N MET A 147 -14.83 10.32 -7.04
CA MET A 147 -15.35 9.04 -7.52
C MET A 147 -16.77 9.15 -8.08
N GLY A 148 -17.65 9.91 -7.43
CA GLY A 148 -19.02 10.15 -7.89
C GLY A 148 -19.11 10.99 -9.17
N ARG A 149 -18.24 11.99 -9.37
CA ARG A 149 -18.15 12.75 -10.64
C ARG A 149 -17.71 11.88 -11.80
N LEU A 150 -16.78 10.95 -11.55
CA LEU A 150 -16.33 9.95 -12.54
C LEU A 150 -17.31 8.76 -12.69
N GLY A 151 -18.43 8.74 -11.96
CA GLY A 151 -19.48 7.74 -12.08
C GLY A 151 -19.13 6.34 -11.55
N ALA A 152 -18.18 6.26 -10.60
CA ALA A 152 -17.77 4.99 -9.98
C ALA A 152 -18.89 4.31 -9.17
N TYR A 153 -19.98 5.01 -8.88
CA TYR A 153 -21.14 4.52 -8.11
C TYR A 153 -22.34 4.11 -8.98
N ASN A 154 -22.13 3.93 -10.29
CA ASN A 154 -23.17 3.49 -11.23
C ASN A 154 -23.68 2.08 -10.90
N SER A 155 -24.82 1.98 -10.21
CA SER A 155 -25.38 0.70 -9.76
C SER A 155 -25.80 -0.19 -10.94
N SER A 156 -26.24 0.44 -12.04
CA SER A 156 -26.66 -0.23 -13.27
C SER A 156 -25.51 -0.87 -14.05
N ASN A 157 -24.25 -0.53 -13.75
CA ASN A 157 -23.04 -1.10 -14.36
C ASN A 157 -22.23 -2.01 -13.41
N LEU A 158 -22.85 -2.56 -12.35
CA LEU A 158 -22.22 -3.48 -11.39
C LEU A 158 -22.05 -4.91 -11.96
N GLN A 159 -21.32 -5.05 -13.08
CA GLN A 159 -21.22 -6.30 -13.85
C GLN A 159 -20.64 -7.50 -13.09
N LEU A 160 -19.86 -7.26 -12.03
CA LEU A 160 -19.25 -8.32 -11.21
C LEU A 160 -20.07 -8.71 -9.99
N ALA A 161 -21.05 -7.91 -9.57
CA ALA A 161 -21.74 -8.09 -8.28
C ALA A 161 -22.53 -9.39 -8.17
N ASN A 162 -23.05 -9.91 -9.30
CA ASN A 162 -23.83 -11.15 -9.39
C ASN A 162 -23.13 -12.22 -10.25
N THR A 163 -21.84 -12.08 -10.55
CA THR A 163 -21.08 -13.01 -11.39
C THR A 163 -20.26 -13.96 -10.51
N SER A 164 -20.29 -15.27 -10.77
CA SER A 164 -19.44 -16.23 -10.03
C SER A 164 -17.95 -16.01 -10.34
N MET A 165 -17.11 -16.05 -9.30
CA MET A 165 -15.66 -15.99 -9.39
C MET A 165 -15.00 -17.39 -9.51
N GLU A 166 -15.80 -18.46 -9.62
CA GLU A 166 -15.33 -19.82 -9.90
C GLU A 166 -14.74 -19.96 -11.33
N TYR A 167 -15.10 -19.01 -12.20
CA TYR A 167 -14.54 -18.83 -13.54
C TYR A 167 -13.99 -17.40 -13.65
N ASN A 168 -13.06 -17.17 -14.58
CA ASN A 168 -12.56 -15.82 -14.86
C ASN A 168 -13.70 -14.97 -15.45
N PRO A 169 -14.19 -13.91 -14.77
CA PRO A 169 -15.23 -13.04 -15.31
C PRO A 169 -14.66 -12.18 -16.44
N LEU A 170 -15.47 -11.90 -17.46
CA LEU A 170 -15.17 -10.89 -18.46
C LEU A 170 -15.99 -9.64 -18.17
N TYR A 171 -15.36 -8.47 -18.28
CA TYR A 171 -16.03 -7.18 -18.18
C TYR A 171 -16.41 -6.70 -19.58
N ASP A 172 -17.70 -6.45 -19.80
CA ASP A 172 -18.26 -6.12 -21.11
C ASP A 172 -18.28 -4.60 -21.29
N ALA A 173 -17.42 -4.11 -22.20
CA ALA A 173 -17.28 -2.69 -22.49
C ALA A 173 -18.50 -2.12 -23.24
N ASP A 174 -19.12 -2.89 -24.13
CA ASP A 174 -20.30 -2.44 -24.88
C ASP A 174 -21.52 -2.37 -23.94
N LYS A 175 -21.70 -3.35 -23.06
CA LYS A 175 -22.69 -3.28 -21.98
C LYS A 175 -22.45 -2.07 -21.09
N GLY A 176 -21.20 -1.80 -20.70
CA GLY A 176 -20.86 -0.63 -19.87
C GLY A 176 -21.16 0.70 -20.55
N PHE A 177 -20.92 0.81 -21.86
CA PHE A 177 -21.18 2.00 -22.67
C PHE A 177 -22.69 2.27 -22.86
N ASN A 178 -23.52 1.23 -22.92
CA ASN A 178 -24.97 1.35 -23.11
C ASN A 178 -25.77 1.61 -21.81
N VAL A 179 -25.13 1.66 -20.64
CA VAL A 179 -25.78 2.00 -19.36
C VAL A 179 -25.88 3.52 -19.18
N MET A 180 -26.98 3.98 -18.59
CA MET A 180 -27.18 5.41 -18.27
C MET A 180 -26.07 5.92 -17.33
N SER A 181 -25.55 7.12 -17.62
CA SER A 181 -24.51 7.73 -16.78
C SER A 181 -25.07 8.18 -15.43
N SER A 182 -24.47 7.66 -14.37
CA SER A 182 -24.70 7.97 -12.95
C SER A 182 -23.53 8.84 -12.51
N SER A 183 -23.76 10.14 -12.28
CA SER A 183 -22.69 11.09 -11.95
C SER A 183 -23.20 12.18 -11.01
N PHE A 184 -22.36 12.56 -10.04
CA PHE A 184 -22.60 13.76 -9.22
C PHE A 184 -22.53 15.01 -10.10
N HIS A 185 -23.14 16.11 -9.67
CA HIS A 185 -22.99 17.40 -10.34
C HIS A 185 -22.00 18.31 -9.61
N ASP A 186 -22.20 18.51 -8.31
CA ASP A 186 -21.54 19.56 -7.53
C ASP A 186 -21.50 19.27 -6.02
N VAL A 187 -20.64 19.97 -5.28
CA VAL A 187 -20.45 19.81 -3.83
C VAL A 187 -19.94 21.11 -3.19
N GLY A 188 -20.36 21.39 -1.95
CA GLY A 188 -19.84 22.51 -1.17
C GLY A 188 -18.56 22.16 -0.39
N ASP A 189 -17.92 23.19 0.18
CA ASP A 189 -16.92 23.00 1.25
C ASP A 189 -17.53 22.17 2.41
N VAL A 190 -16.71 21.39 3.11
CA VAL A 190 -17.14 20.73 4.36
C VAL A 190 -16.99 21.73 5.49
N GLU A 191 -18.10 22.15 6.10
CA GLU A 191 -18.17 23.21 7.12
C GLU A 191 -18.38 22.61 8.51
N PHE A 192 -17.84 23.24 9.56
CA PHE A 192 -18.00 22.82 10.96
C PHE A 192 -18.26 24.01 11.90
N GLN A 193 -19.17 23.81 12.85
CA GLN A 193 -19.51 24.71 13.96
C GLN A 193 -19.64 23.87 15.23
N ASP A 194 -18.76 24.11 16.22
CA ASP A 194 -18.58 23.24 17.40
C ASP A 194 -18.59 21.74 17.03
N ASN A 195 -19.49 20.94 17.59
CA ASN A 195 -19.58 19.49 17.38
C ASN A 195 -20.37 19.06 16.13
N TRP A 196 -20.91 20.00 15.36
CA TRP A 196 -21.60 19.72 14.10
C TRP A 196 -20.72 20.03 12.89
N GLY A 197 -20.73 19.12 11.93
CA GLY A 197 -20.23 19.33 10.58
C GLY A 197 -21.33 19.16 9.54
N ARG A 198 -21.15 19.74 8.36
CA ARG A 198 -22.00 19.51 7.19
C ARG A 198 -21.23 19.57 5.89
N VAL A 199 -21.81 19.00 4.84
CA VAL A 199 -21.46 19.28 3.44
C VAL A 199 -22.73 19.34 2.61
N TRP A 200 -22.83 20.33 1.72
CA TRP A 200 -23.90 20.39 0.73
C TRP A 200 -23.54 19.53 -0.50
N VAL A 201 -24.48 18.74 -1.02
CA VAL A 201 -24.26 17.84 -2.16
C VAL A 201 -25.36 17.96 -3.22
N ASP A 202 -24.95 18.00 -4.50
CA ASP A 202 -25.78 17.58 -5.63
C ASP A 202 -25.17 16.30 -6.23
N ILE A 203 -25.70 15.15 -5.82
CA ILE A 203 -25.29 13.84 -6.35
C ILE A 203 -25.92 13.53 -7.72
N GLY A 204 -26.67 14.48 -8.30
CA GLY A 204 -27.06 14.51 -9.70
C GLY A 204 -27.89 13.31 -10.15
N THR A 205 -27.40 12.61 -11.18
CA THR A 205 -28.03 11.39 -11.71
C THR A 205 -27.61 10.13 -10.95
N SER A 206 -26.85 10.24 -9.85
CA SER A 206 -26.20 9.10 -9.24
C SER A 206 -27.07 8.30 -8.28
N ASP A 207 -26.79 6.99 -8.24
CA ASP A 207 -27.53 6.01 -7.46
C ASP A 207 -27.34 6.17 -5.95
N TYR A 208 -28.36 5.80 -5.16
CA TYR A 208 -28.24 5.75 -3.70
C TYR A 208 -27.14 4.80 -3.19
N PHE A 209 -26.64 3.88 -4.04
CA PHE A 209 -25.42 3.10 -3.78
C PHE A 209 -24.22 3.96 -3.38
N ALA A 210 -24.13 5.20 -3.89
CA ALA A 210 -23.12 6.17 -3.47
C ALA A 210 -23.21 6.50 -1.96
N LEU A 211 -24.42 6.55 -1.40
CA LEU A 211 -24.65 6.79 0.03
C LEU A 211 -24.30 5.54 0.87
N ASP A 212 -24.57 4.35 0.36
CA ASP A 212 -24.16 3.09 1.01
C ASP A 212 -22.63 2.99 1.08
N VAL A 213 -21.92 3.32 0.00
CA VAL A 213 -20.44 3.35 0.00
C VAL A 213 -19.92 4.39 1.00
N LEU A 214 -20.54 5.58 1.07
CA LEU A 214 -20.18 6.60 2.05
C LEU A 214 -20.42 6.12 3.50
N LEU A 215 -21.57 5.50 3.78
CA LEU A 215 -21.92 4.98 5.11
C LEU A 215 -20.98 3.84 5.55
N ASN A 216 -20.59 2.96 4.63
CA ASN A 216 -19.59 1.92 4.90
C ASN A 216 -18.21 2.53 5.21
N CYS A 217 -17.79 3.57 4.48
CA CYS A 217 -16.56 4.30 4.75
C CYS A 217 -16.61 5.01 6.12
N LEU A 218 -17.69 5.74 6.40
CA LEU A 218 -17.91 6.45 7.66
C LEU A 218 -17.96 5.49 8.85
N THR A 219 -18.47 4.26 8.69
CA THR A 219 -18.47 3.23 9.74
C THR A 219 -17.06 2.90 10.22
N VAL A 220 -16.11 2.70 9.29
CA VAL A 220 -14.70 2.43 9.62
C VAL A 220 -13.98 3.69 10.10
N LEU A 221 -14.28 4.86 9.52
CA LEU A 221 -13.80 6.15 10.03
C LEU A 221 -14.19 6.32 11.51
N SER A 222 -15.43 5.99 11.83
CA SER A 222 -16.00 6.11 13.18
C SER A 222 -15.42 5.11 14.17
N SER A 223 -15.10 3.88 13.77
CA SER A 223 -14.56 2.87 14.72
C SER A 223 -13.06 3.02 14.97
N GLU A 224 -12.29 3.46 13.97
CA GLU A 224 -10.83 3.46 14.03
C GLU A 224 -10.23 4.85 14.32
N TYR A 225 -10.81 5.94 13.79
CA TYR A 225 -10.14 7.24 13.70
C TYR A 225 -10.82 8.38 14.47
N LEU A 226 -12.13 8.57 14.35
CA LEU A 226 -12.84 9.72 14.92
C LEU A 226 -14.27 9.35 15.29
N GLY A 227 -14.64 9.43 16.57
CA GLY A 227 -15.99 9.09 17.01
C GLY A 227 -17.08 10.00 16.40
N VAL A 228 -18.00 9.41 15.64
CA VAL A 228 -19.24 10.05 15.17
C VAL A 228 -20.40 9.60 16.08
N GLN A 229 -21.31 10.52 16.43
CA GLN A 229 -22.56 10.23 17.14
C GLN A 229 -23.73 9.97 16.18
N GLN A 230 -23.87 10.80 15.15
CA GLN A 230 -24.99 10.75 14.21
C GLN A 230 -24.58 11.24 12.82
N VAL A 231 -25.16 10.64 11.78
CA VAL A 231 -25.16 11.14 10.40
C VAL A 231 -26.60 11.43 10.00
N VAL A 232 -26.85 12.60 9.41
CA VAL A 232 -28.18 13.02 8.95
C VAL A 232 -28.14 13.40 7.47
N PHE A 233 -28.89 12.69 6.64
CA PHE A 233 -29.09 13.03 5.24
C PHE A 233 -30.30 13.96 5.12
N GLY A 234 -30.09 15.18 4.61
CA GLY A 234 -31.11 16.21 4.47
C GLY A 234 -31.39 16.97 5.77
N GLY A 235 -32.47 17.75 5.75
CA GLY A 235 -32.88 18.66 6.82
C GLY A 235 -32.14 20.00 6.77
N ARG A 236 -32.87 21.08 7.11
CA ARG A 236 -32.44 22.47 6.85
C ARG A 236 -31.47 23.04 7.88
N SER A 237 -31.57 22.62 9.14
CA SER A 237 -30.63 22.94 10.23
C SER A 237 -30.62 21.78 11.23
N MET A 238 -29.51 21.63 11.96
CA MET A 238 -29.31 20.61 13.00
C MET A 238 -28.65 21.22 14.24
N GLY A 239 -29.12 20.86 15.42
CA GLY A 239 -28.62 21.41 16.67
C GLY A 239 -28.75 22.93 16.70
N ASP A 240 -27.65 23.59 17.08
CA ASP A 240 -27.55 25.03 17.28
C ASP A 240 -26.85 25.73 16.09
N TRP A 241 -26.88 25.12 14.89
CA TRP A 241 -26.20 25.64 13.69
C TRP A 241 -26.77 26.98 13.21
N GLU A 242 -25.91 28.00 13.09
CA GLU A 242 -26.26 29.35 12.68
C GLU A 242 -25.69 29.70 11.29
N GLU A 243 -26.58 30.03 10.35
CA GLU A 243 -26.17 30.37 8.98
C GLU A 243 -25.44 31.72 8.92
N GLY A 244 -24.23 31.71 8.36
CA GLY A 244 -23.37 32.89 8.25
C GLY A 244 -22.34 33.04 9.36
N MET A 245 -22.43 32.27 10.45
CA MET A 245 -21.35 32.18 11.45
C MET A 245 -20.16 31.41 10.86
N LYS A 246 -19.25 32.15 10.21
CA LYS A 246 -18.07 31.64 9.49
C LYS A 246 -16.74 32.22 9.99
N ASN A 247 -16.72 32.75 11.20
CA ASN A 247 -15.53 33.33 11.82
C ASN A 247 -14.70 32.25 12.54
N PRO A 248 -13.42 32.04 12.17
CA PRO A 248 -12.56 31.06 12.86
C PRO A 248 -12.34 31.33 14.36
N GLU A 249 -12.45 32.58 14.81
CA GLU A 249 -12.33 32.91 16.24
C GLU A 249 -13.53 32.39 17.06
N ASP A 250 -14.70 32.30 16.43
CA ASP A 250 -15.92 31.70 17.01
C ASP A 250 -15.96 30.16 16.87
N GLY A 251 -14.84 29.54 16.48
CA GLY A 251 -14.68 28.09 16.38
C GLY A 251 -15.13 27.47 15.05
N TYR A 252 -15.51 28.28 14.05
CA TYR A 252 -15.82 27.79 12.71
C TYR A 252 -14.57 27.17 12.04
N LYS A 253 -14.75 26.02 11.39
CA LYS A 253 -13.70 25.39 10.55
C LYS A 253 -14.28 24.94 9.21
N SER A 254 -13.43 24.82 8.20
CA SER A 254 -13.86 24.30 6.90
C SER A 254 -12.73 23.63 6.12
N PHE A 255 -13.04 22.51 5.47
CA PHE A 255 -12.19 21.88 4.45
C PHE A 255 -12.71 22.23 3.05
N LYS A 256 -11.82 22.63 2.14
CA LYS A 256 -12.16 22.98 0.76
C LYS A 256 -11.97 21.81 -0.19
N ILE A 257 -12.95 21.58 -1.06
CA ILE A 257 -13.01 20.44 -1.99
C ILE A 257 -12.48 20.81 -3.39
#